data_AF-A0A8J6B5Z1-F1
#
_entry.id   AF-A0A8J6B5Z1-F1
#
_cell.length_a   1.000
_cell.length_b   1.000
_cell.length_c   1.000
_cell.angle_alpha   90.00
_cell.angle_beta   90.00
_cell.angle_gamma   90.00
#
_symmetry.space_group_name_H-M   'P 1'
#
loop_
_entity.id
_entity.type
_entity.pdbx_description
1 polymer ?
#
loop_
_entity_poly.entity_id
_entity_poly.type
_entity_poly.pdbx_seq_one_letter_code
_entity_poly.pdbx_strand_id
1 'polypeptide(L)'
;LDDPNIRTFLTLDSCMRISDKYLLAMVFVYFIRAGLQTQEYHKNFFAALFLANQMEEEVGFRHEIYQWAFGYTWMQKRQQILHDRNLLLLRIGFRALVDLDTCEQVSTNDSKHFSL
;
A
#
# COMPACT_ATOMS: atom_id res chain seq x y z
N LEU A 1 -3.12 11.55 -0.48
CA LEU A 1 -1.79 10.88 -0.47
C LEU A 1 -0.71 11.97 -0.55
N ASP A 2 -0.80 12.97 0.32
CA ASP A 2 -0.05 14.23 0.14
C ASP A 2 1.33 14.23 0.81
N ASP A 3 1.69 13.09 1.40
CA ASP A 3 3.00 12.88 1.97
C ASP A 3 4.08 12.94 0.85
N PRO A 4 5.10 13.80 0.97
CA PRO A 4 6.14 13.95 -0.04
C PRO A 4 6.89 12.66 -0.36
N ASN A 5 7.07 11.76 0.61
CA ASN A 5 7.76 10.49 0.39
C ASN A 5 6.90 9.55 -0.45
N ILE A 6 5.60 9.50 -0.18
CA ILE A 6 4.65 8.72 -0.98
C ILE A 6 4.56 9.26 -2.41
N ARG A 7 4.46 10.58 -2.58
CA ARG A 7 4.44 11.20 -3.93
C ARG A 7 5.72 10.91 -4.71
N THR A 8 6.88 11.04 -4.05
CA THR A 8 8.19 10.74 -4.64
C THR A 8 8.28 9.28 -5.04
N PHE A 9 7.84 8.36 -4.15
CA PHE A 9 7.78 6.93 -4.45
C PHE A 9 6.95 6.63 -5.70
N LEU A 10 5.71 7.14 -5.75
CA LEU A 10 4.81 6.91 -6.90
C LEU A 10 5.35 7.50 -8.21
N THR A 11 6.05 8.63 -8.12
CA THR A 11 6.68 9.26 -9.29
C THR A 11 7.88 8.45 -9.81
N LEU A 12 8.65 7.85 -8.90
CA LEU A 12 9.87 7.11 -9.25
C LEU A 12 9.61 5.66 -9.65
N ASP A 13 8.51 5.04 -9.20
CA ASP A 13 8.00 3.77 -9.73
C ASP A 13 7.31 3.93 -11.09
N SER A 14 8.02 4.56 -12.04
CA SER A 14 7.52 4.89 -13.38
C SER A 14 7.09 3.67 -14.21
N CYS A 15 7.63 2.50 -13.90
CA CYS A 15 7.25 1.23 -14.52
C CYS A 15 6.06 0.55 -13.82
N MET A 16 5.53 1.14 -12.74
CA MET A 16 4.42 0.61 -11.95
C MET A 16 4.66 -0.83 -11.47
N ARG A 17 5.87 -1.16 -11.01
CA ARG A 17 6.23 -2.53 -10.62
C ARG A 17 5.79 -2.87 -9.20
N ILE A 18 5.64 -1.86 -8.35
CA ILE A 18 5.36 -1.99 -6.93
C ILE A 18 4.04 -1.29 -6.57
N SER A 19 3.63 -0.34 -7.40
CA SER A 19 2.47 0.53 -7.21
C SER A 19 1.59 0.63 -8.44
N ASP A 20 1.37 -0.50 -9.14
CA ASP A 20 0.35 -0.53 -10.20
C ASP A 20 -1.04 -0.17 -9.66
N LYS A 21 -1.94 0.14 -10.60
CA LYS A 21 -3.30 0.58 -10.28
C LYS A 21 -4.09 -0.42 -9.43
N TYR A 22 -3.85 -1.72 -9.57
CA TYR A 22 -4.52 -2.76 -8.80
C TYR A 22 -3.94 -2.87 -7.39
N LEU A 23 -2.61 -2.85 -7.25
CA LEU A 23 -1.94 -2.78 -5.95
C LEU A 23 -2.39 -1.55 -5.15
N LEU A 24 -2.48 -0.39 -5.80
CA LEU A 24 -2.99 0.83 -5.18
C LEU A 24 -4.49 0.71 -4.83
N ALA A 25 -5.31 0.11 -5.69
CA ALA A 25 -6.71 -0.16 -5.36
C ALA A 25 -6.84 -1.07 -4.12
N MET A 26 -6.03 -2.12 -4.03
CA MET A 26 -5.98 -3.00 -2.86
C MET A 26 -5.61 -2.24 -1.58
N VAL A 27 -4.64 -1.30 -1.65
CA VAL A 27 -4.29 -0.43 -0.53
C VAL A 27 -5.50 0.36 -0.03
N PHE A 28 -6.27 0.97 -0.94
CA PHE A 28 -7.49 1.69 -0.57
C PHE A 28 -8.57 0.77 0.02
N VAL A 29 -8.75 -0.42 -0.56
CA VAL A 29 -9.66 -1.44 -0.01
C VAL A 29 -9.25 -1.80 1.43
N TYR A 30 -7.95 -1.92 1.72
CA TYR A 30 -7.47 -2.17 3.09
C TYR A 30 -7.76 -1.00 4.03
N PHE A 31 -7.59 0.24 3.57
CA PHE A 31 -7.95 1.42 4.36
C PHE A 31 -9.43 1.45 4.71
N ILE A 32 -10.30 1.18 3.73
CA ILE A 32 -11.75 1.10 3.91
C ILE A 32 -12.10 -0.05 4.88
N ARG A 33 -11.57 -1.25 4.67
CA ARG A 33 -11.81 -2.43 5.53
C ARG A 33 -11.34 -2.22 6.96
N ALA A 34 -10.27 -1.45 7.16
CA ALA A 34 -9.72 -1.12 8.48
C ALA A 34 -10.43 0.08 9.15
N GLY A 35 -11.31 0.78 8.43
CA GLY A 35 -11.96 1.99 8.91
C GLY A 35 -10.94 3.10 9.22
N LEU A 36 -9.90 3.24 8.40
CA LEU A 36 -8.89 4.28 8.58
C LEU A 36 -9.45 5.65 8.19
N GLN A 37 -9.08 6.67 8.97
CA GLN A 37 -9.29 8.06 8.60
C GLN A 37 -8.18 8.54 7.66
N THR A 38 -8.44 9.55 6.83
CA THR A 38 -7.47 10.07 5.84
C THR A 38 -6.12 10.47 6.46
N GLN A 39 -6.15 10.98 7.69
CA GLN A 39 -4.96 11.31 8.47
C GLN A 39 -4.08 10.09 8.84
N GLU A 40 -4.63 8.88 8.82
CA GLU A 40 -3.89 7.63 9.07
C GLU A 40 -3.27 7.06 7.79
N TYR A 41 -3.68 7.52 6.60
CA TYR A 41 -3.30 6.88 5.33
C TYR A 41 -1.79 6.91 5.09
N HIS A 42 -1.14 8.06 5.31
CA HIS A 42 0.30 8.18 5.09
C HIS A 42 1.12 7.21 5.97
N LYS A 43 0.68 6.98 7.22
CA LYS A 43 1.37 6.07 8.16
C LYS A 43 1.18 4.60 7.79
N ASN A 44 0.02 4.25 7.22
CA ASN A 44 -0.33 2.87 6.89
C ASN A 44 0.00 2.49 5.45
N PHE A 45 0.33 3.46 4.59
CA PHE A 45 0.49 3.25 3.16
C PHE A 45 1.49 2.16 2.81
N PHE A 46 2.73 2.25 3.29
CA PHE A 46 3.76 1.27 2.95
C PHE A 46 3.47 -0.12 3.53
N ALA A 47 2.84 -0.21 4.71
CA ALA A 47 2.42 -1.49 5.28
C ALA A 47 1.29 -2.14 4.46
N ALA A 48 0.32 -1.34 4.01
CA ALA A 48 -0.77 -1.77 3.15
C ALA A 48 -0.26 -2.19 1.76
N LEU A 49 0.65 -1.40 1.18
CA LEU A 49 1.24 -1.70 -0.14
C LEU A 49 2.09 -2.95 -0.09
N PHE A 50 2.83 -3.15 1.02
CA PHE A 50 3.56 -4.38 1.25
C PHE A 50 2.62 -5.58 1.36
N LEU A 51 1.48 -5.44 2.06
CA LEU A 51 0.47 -6.49 2.11
C LEU A 51 -0.10 -6.80 0.72
N ALA A 52 -0.41 -5.79 -0.09
CA ALA A 52 -0.93 -5.97 -1.44
C ALA A 52 0.08 -6.75 -2.32
N ASN A 53 1.34 -6.32 -2.31
CA ASN A 53 2.43 -7.01 -3.02
C ASN A 53 2.70 -8.43 -2.48
N GLN A 54 2.26 -8.77 -1.26
CA GLN A 54 2.33 -10.15 -0.75
C GLN A 54 1.21 -11.05 -1.25
N MET A 55 0.08 -10.46 -1.62
CA MET A 55 -1.07 -11.20 -2.13
C MET A 55 -0.94 -11.46 -3.64
N GLU A 56 -0.15 -10.66 -4.35
CA GLU A 56 0.24 -10.92 -5.74
C GLU A 56 1.24 -12.08 -5.87
N GLU A 57 1.15 -12.82 -6.96
CA GLU A 57 2.00 -14.00 -7.22
C GLU A 57 3.43 -13.62 -7.64
N GLU A 58 3.64 -12.41 -8.15
CA GLU A 58 4.97 -11.92 -8.56
C GLU A 58 5.80 -11.38 -7.37
N VAL A 59 6.81 -12.16 -6.94
CA VAL A 59 7.58 -11.91 -5.72
C VAL A 59 8.73 -10.88 -5.90
N GLY A 60 8.97 -10.40 -7.12
CA GLY A 60 10.25 -9.77 -7.51
C GLY A 60 10.60 -8.45 -6.81
N PHE A 61 9.63 -7.54 -6.65
CA PHE A 61 9.93 -6.12 -6.33
C PHE A 61 9.51 -5.69 -4.92
N ARG A 62 8.80 -6.54 -4.17
CA ARG A 62 8.28 -6.22 -2.82
C ARG A 62 9.35 -5.78 -1.80
N HIS A 63 10.61 -6.19 -2.00
CA HIS A 63 11.71 -5.80 -1.11
C HIS A 63 12.14 -4.35 -1.30
N GLU A 64 11.86 -3.74 -2.45
CA GLU A 64 12.17 -2.33 -2.71
C GLU A 64 11.29 -1.40 -1.84
N ILE A 65 10.10 -1.85 -1.43
CA ILE A 65 9.21 -1.11 -0.51
C ILE A 65 9.95 -0.69 0.78
N TYR A 66 10.84 -1.55 1.30
CA TYR A 66 11.60 -1.21 2.50
C TYR A 66 12.50 0.01 2.29
N GLN A 67 13.17 0.08 1.14
CA GLN A 67 14.06 1.18 0.79
C GLN A 67 13.25 2.48 0.62
N TRP A 68 12.09 2.39 -0.04
CA TRP A 68 11.19 3.53 -0.22
C TRP A 68 10.63 4.08 1.08
N ALA A 69 10.25 3.21 2.02
CA ALA A 69 9.64 3.64 3.28
C ALA A 69 10.63 4.25 4.28
N PHE A 70 11.91 3.84 4.26
CA PHE A 70 12.86 4.13 5.34
C PHE A 70 14.22 4.67 4.90
N GLY A 71 14.44 4.82 3.59
CA GLY A 71 15.72 5.24 3.03
C GLY A 71 16.87 4.36 3.50
N TYR A 72 18.03 4.95 3.79
CA TYR A 72 19.24 4.23 4.20
C TYR A 72 19.10 3.40 5.49
N THR A 73 18.06 3.65 6.31
CA THR A 73 17.81 2.92 7.57
C THR A 73 16.88 1.72 7.42
N TRP A 74 16.58 1.33 6.17
CA TRP A 74 15.59 0.29 5.89
C TRP A 74 15.94 -1.08 6.50
N MET A 75 17.22 -1.44 6.59
CA MET A 75 17.62 -2.72 7.18
C MET A 75 17.27 -2.80 8.66
N GLN A 76 17.39 -1.71 9.40
CA GLN A 76 17.03 -1.62 10.82
C GLN A 76 15.51 -1.53 11.01
N LYS A 77 14.82 -0.83 10.10
CA LYS A 77 13.37 -0.57 10.20
C LYS A 77 12.50 -1.60 9.49
N ARG A 78 13.06 -2.59 8.79
CA ARG A 78 12.28 -3.65 8.11
C ARG A 78 11.26 -4.34 9.02
N GLN A 79 11.61 -4.53 10.29
CA GLN A 79 10.74 -5.18 11.26
C GLN A 79 9.52 -4.31 11.60
N GLN A 80 9.65 -2.99 11.48
CA GLN A 80 8.54 -2.06 11.68
C GLN A 80 7.46 -2.25 10.62
N ILE A 81 7.80 -2.32 9.32
CA ILE A 81 6.82 -2.61 8.27
C ILE A 81 6.14 -3.96 8.50
N LEU A 82 6.90 -4.99 8.88
CA LEU A 82 6.34 -6.32 9.14
C LEU A 82 5.35 -6.28 10.32
N HIS A 83 5.68 -5.52 11.37
CA HIS A 83 4.80 -5.30 12.51
C HIS A 83 3.54 -4.54 12.12
N ASP A 84 3.67 -3.39 11.47
CA ASP A 84 2.55 -2.54 11.05
C ASP A 84 1.64 -3.28 10.06
N ARG A 85 2.22 -4.08 9.16
CA ARG A 85 1.49 -4.96 8.24
C ARG A 85 0.67 -6.01 8.99
N ASN A 86 1.25 -6.64 10.02
CA ASN A 86 0.51 -7.61 10.82
C ASN A 86 -0.64 -6.96 11.59
N LEU A 87 -0.44 -5.75 12.14
CA LEU A 87 -1.50 -4.98 12.79
C LEU A 87 -2.61 -4.62 11.81
N LEU A 88 -2.27 -4.19 10.58
CA LEU A 88 -3.24 -3.91 9.54
C LEU A 88 -4.03 -5.16 9.16
N LEU A 89 -3.34 -6.30 8.97
CA LEU A 89 -3.97 -7.57 8.62
C LEU A 89 -4.96 -8.03 9.71
N LEU A 90 -4.60 -7.87 10.97
CA LEU A 90 -5.50 -8.10 12.11
C LEU A 90 -6.70 -7.15 12.06
N ARG A 91 -6.46 -5.85 11.83
CA ARG A 91 -7.50 -4.82 11.82
C ARG A 91 -8.52 -5.03 10.70
N ILE A 92 -8.13 -5.56 9.54
CA ILE A 92 -9.05 -5.92 8.44
C ILE A 92 -9.73 -7.28 8.64
N GLY A 93 -9.46 -7.98 9.75
CA GLY A 93 -10.01 -9.31 10.05
C GLY A 93 -9.47 -10.40 9.14
N PHE A 94 -8.18 -10.32 8.76
CA PHE A 94 -7.50 -11.23 7.83
C PHE A 94 -8.08 -11.26 6.40
N ARG A 95 -8.98 -10.34 6.05
CA ARG A 95 -9.57 -10.22 4.71
C ARG A 95 -8.61 -9.46 3.79
N ALA A 96 -7.46 -10.06 3.48
CA ALA A 96 -6.45 -9.49 2.59
C ALA A 96 -6.71 -9.77 1.10
N LEU A 97 -7.48 -10.82 0.78
CA LEU A 97 -7.87 -11.11 -0.59
C LEU A 97 -8.82 -10.03 -1.11
N VAL A 98 -8.53 -9.50 -2.30
CA VAL A 98 -9.34 -8.50 -3.00
C VAL A 98 -9.51 -9.01 -4.42
N ASP A 99 -10.76 -9.18 -4.86
CA ASP A 99 -11.05 -9.53 -6.25
C ASP A 99 -10.93 -8.32 -7.18
N LEU A 100 -10.79 -8.60 -8.47
CA LEU A 100 -10.61 -7.60 -9.51
C LEU A 100 -11.79 -6.61 -9.57
N ASP A 101 -13.02 -7.11 -9.44
CA ASP A 101 -14.24 -6.28 -9.48
C ASP A 101 -14.23 -5.23 -8.36
N THR A 102 -13.81 -5.63 -7.15
CA THR A 102 -13.66 -4.72 -6.01
C THR A 102 -12.60 -3.65 -6.30
N CYS A 103 -11.47 -4.03 -6.89
CA CYS A 103 -10.43 -3.07 -7.28
C CYS A 103 -10.96 -2.05 -8.30
N GLU A 104 -11.67 -2.49 -9.33
CA GLU A 104 -12.25 -1.61 -10.36
C GLU A 104 -13.31 -0.65 -9.81
N GLN A 105 -14.16 -1.13 -8.90
CA GLN A 105 -15.16 -0.30 -8.22
C GLN A 105 -14.53 0.83 -7.39
N VAL A 106 -13.42 0.55 -6.70
CA VAL A 106 -12.72 1.57 -5.91
C VAL A 106 -12.02 2.56 -6.83
N SER A 107 -11.34 2.10 -7.87
CA SER A 107 -10.64 2.98 -8.82
C SER A 107 -11.58 3.94 -9.57
N THR A 108 -12.83 3.54 -9.84
CA THR A 108 -13.83 4.38 -10.52
C THR A 108 -14.48 5.40 -9.58
N ASN A 109 -14.81 4.99 -8.35
CA ASN A 109 -15.47 5.84 -7.37
C ASN A 109 -14.53 6.89 -6.74
N ASP A 110 -13.24 6.58 -6.57
CA ASP A 110 -12.27 7.43 -5.87
C ASP A 110 -11.45 8.35 -6.79
N SER A 111 -12.02 8.79 -7.92
CA SER A 111 -11.36 9.74 -8.83
C SER A 111 -10.91 11.04 -8.13
N LYS A 112 -11.45 11.39 -6.95
CA LYS A 112 -10.98 12.50 -6.10
C LYS A 112 -9.81 12.15 -5.16
N HIS A 113 -9.62 10.88 -4.78
CA HIS A 113 -8.56 10.42 -3.88
C HIS A 113 -7.33 9.87 -4.63
N PHE A 114 -7.51 9.40 -5.87
CA PHE A 114 -6.44 8.98 -6.80
C PHE A 114 -5.87 10.11 -7.65
N SER A 115 -6.46 11.31 -7.62
CA SER A 115 -5.90 12.49 -8.31
C SER A 115 -4.57 12.88 -7.65
N LEU A 116 -3.48 12.42 -8.28
CA LEU A 116 -2.10 12.88 -8.07
C LEU A 116 -1.92 14.31 -8.59
#